data_AF-A0A938W5F8-F1
#
_entry.id   AF-A0A938W5F8-F1
#
_cell.length_a   1.000
_cell.length_b   1.000
_cell.length_c   1.000
_cell.angle_alpha   90.00
_cell.angle_beta   90.00
_cell.angle_gamma   90.00
#
_symmetry.space_group_name_H-M   'P 1'
#
loop_
_entity.id
_entity.type
_entity.pdbx_description
1 polymer ?
#
loop_
_entity_poly.entity_id
_entity_poly.type
_entity_poly.pdbx_seq_one_letter_code
_entity_poly.pdbx_strand_id
1 'polypeptide(L)'
;MKQPGHIAPHEPEEELLSADDAWQDFLSLRQALAAGSEALLQIDRATQALVHDLIVAGVARSAEEVIRRAVQSFYVATYPQADRRLPAVRETRQD
;
A
#
# COMPACT_ATOMS: atom_id res chain seq x y z
N MET A 1 30.26 35.65 23.20
CA MET A 1 30.40 34.21 22.88
C MET A 1 29.42 33.45 23.77
N LYS A 2 28.31 32.94 23.23
CA LYS A 2 27.32 32.14 23.96
C LYS A 2 27.40 30.71 23.42
N GLN A 3 27.61 29.73 24.30
CA GLN A 3 27.68 28.31 23.96
C GLN A 3 26.33 27.84 23.37
N PRO A 4 26.32 27.03 22.29
CA PRO A 4 25.09 26.42 21.82
C PRO A 4 24.61 25.40 22.85
N GLY A 5 23.37 25.58 23.31
CA GLY A 5 22.71 24.66 24.23
C GLY A 5 22.69 23.26 23.63
N HIS A 6 23.08 22.29 24.47
CA HIS A 6 23.01 20.87 24.17
C HIS A 6 21.53 20.48 24.00
N ILE A 7 21.10 20.19 22.77
CA ILE A 7 19.78 19.60 22.53
C ILE A 7 19.94 18.12 22.89
N ALA A 8 19.36 17.70 24.01
CA ALA A 8 19.28 16.28 24.35
C ALA A 8 18.50 15.55 23.24
N PRO A 9 18.90 14.32 22.84
CA PRO A 9 18.13 13.55 21.89
C PRO A 9 16.73 13.30 22.47
N HIS A 10 15.70 13.85 21.83
CA HIS A 10 14.32 13.47 22.11
C HIS A 10 14.17 12.00 21.68
N GLU A 11 14.07 11.09 22.65
CA GLU A 11 13.56 9.76 22.36
C GLU A 11 12.13 9.92 21.83
N PRO A 12 11.77 9.29 20.70
CA PRO A 12 10.38 9.25 20.29
C PRO A 12 9.61 8.49 21.37
N GLU A 13 8.67 9.16 22.02
CA GLU A 13 7.66 8.50 22.83
C GLU A 13 6.82 7.64 21.87
N GLU A 14 7.25 6.40 21.66
CA GLU A 14 6.44 5.39 20.98
C GLU A 14 5.27 5.07 21.91
N GLU A 15 4.20 5.86 21.84
CA GLU A 15 2.88 5.43 22.28
C GLU A 15 2.43 4.29 21.35
N LEU A 16 3.02 3.10 21.59
CA LEU A 16 2.55 1.87 20.99
C LEU A 16 1.10 1.70 21.45
N LEU A 17 0.17 1.76 20.49
CA LEU A 17 -1.23 1.42 20.71
C LEU A 17 -1.30 0.13 21.53
N SER A 18 -2.17 0.10 22.53
CA SER A 18 -2.35 -1.11 23.31
C SER A 18 -2.76 -2.27 22.38
N ALA A 19 -2.47 -3.50 22.78
CA ALA A 19 -2.83 -4.66 21.96
C ALA A 19 -4.34 -4.70 21.65
N ASP A 20 -5.17 -4.18 22.55
CA ASP A 20 -6.62 -4.07 22.36
C ASP A 20 -6.98 -3.00 21.32
N ASP A 21 -6.31 -1.85 21.33
CA ASP A 21 -6.55 -0.77 20.35
C ASP A 21 -6.16 -1.23 18.93
N ALA A 22 -5.00 -1.88 18.80
CA ALA A 22 -4.55 -2.46 17.54
C ALA A 22 -5.52 -3.55 17.01
N TRP A 23 -6.18 -4.28 17.91
CA TRP A 23 -7.18 -5.29 17.56
C TRP A 23 -8.48 -4.66 17.06
N GLN A 24 -8.95 -3.57 17.68
CA GLN A 24 -10.15 -2.86 17.23
C GLN A 24 -9.97 -2.20 15.87
N ASP A 25 -8.78 -1.63 15.60
CA ASP A 25 -8.43 -1.09 14.29
C ASP A 25 -8.43 -2.18 13.21
N PHE A 26 -7.85 -3.34 13.52
CA PHE A 26 -7.87 -4.49 12.62
C PHE A 26 -9.29 -4.97 12.30
N LEU A 27 -10.16 -5.06 13.31
CA LEU A 27 -11.57 -5.44 13.11
C LEU A 27 -12.31 -4.42 12.24
N SER A 28 -12.08 -3.12 12.48
CA SER A 28 -12.67 -2.03 11.72
C SER A 28 -12.22 -2.05 10.25
N LEU A 29 -10.92 -2.27 10.00
CA LEU A 29 -10.35 -2.47 8.67
C LEU A 29 -10.94 -3.69 7.97
N ARG A 30 -11.04 -4.83 8.68
CA ARG A 30 -11.68 -6.02 8.14
C ARG A 30 -13.13 -5.77 7.75
N GLN A 31 -13.88 -5.01 8.56
CA GLN A 31 -15.28 -4.72 8.30
C GLN A 31 -15.45 -3.79 7.10
N ALA A 32 -14.59 -2.76 6.99
CA ALA A 32 -14.55 -1.86 5.84
C ALA A 32 -14.20 -2.60 4.54
N LEU A 33 -13.27 -3.56 4.59
CA LEU A 33 -12.88 -4.37 3.43
C LEU A 33 -13.91 -5.45 3.09
N ALA A 34 -14.57 -6.07 4.09
CA ALA A 34 -15.60 -7.08 3.88
C ALA A 34 -16.86 -6.53 3.21
N ALA A 35 -17.12 -5.23 3.32
CA ALA A 35 -18.23 -4.55 2.65
C ALA A 35 -18.03 -4.37 1.14
N GLY A 36 -16.90 -4.82 0.57
CA GLY A 36 -16.58 -4.57 -0.84
C GLY A 36 -16.35 -3.09 -1.12
N SER A 37 -15.82 -2.34 -0.13
CA SER A 37 -15.61 -0.90 -0.26
C SER A 37 -14.68 -0.59 -1.42
N GLU A 38 -15.25 -0.01 -2.48
CA GLU A 38 -14.47 0.62 -3.54
C GLU A 38 -13.78 1.85 -2.96
N ALA A 39 -12.46 1.80 -2.87
CA ALA A 39 -11.67 2.97 -2.49
C ALA A 39 -11.55 3.91 -3.70
N LEU A 40 -12.11 5.11 -3.58
CA LEU A 40 -11.89 6.17 -4.57
C LEU A 40 -10.48 6.72 -4.43
N LEU A 41 -9.62 6.38 -5.39
CA LEU A 41 -8.25 6.90 -5.48
C LEU A 41 -8.23 8.16 -6.33
N GLN A 42 -7.78 9.27 -5.74
CA GLN A 42 -7.43 10.46 -6.51
C GLN A 42 -5.99 10.30 -7.01
N ILE A 43 -5.83 10.23 -8.33
CA ILE A 43 -4.54 10.20 -9.01
C ILE A 43 -4.36 11.48 -9.84
N ASP A 44 -3.12 11.91 -10.00
CA ASP A 44 -2.80 13.06 -10.83
C ASP A 44 -3.00 12.73 -12.32
N ARG A 45 -3.08 13.79 -13.14
CA ARG A 45 -3.35 13.69 -14.57
C ARG A 45 -2.26 12.92 -15.34
N ALA A 46 -1.00 13.00 -14.92
CA ALA A 46 0.09 12.30 -15.59
C ALA A 46 -0.01 10.79 -15.32
N THR A 47 -0.29 10.41 -14.07
CA THR A 47 -0.56 9.00 -13.72
C THR A 47 -1.77 8.46 -14.48
N GLN A 48 -2.84 9.25 -14.61
CA GLN A 48 -4.01 8.86 -15.38
C GLN A 48 -3.69 8.62 -16.87
N ALA A 49 -2.85 9.48 -17.47
CA ALA A 49 -2.39 9.31 -18.84
C ALA A 49 -1.58 8.01 -19.01
N LEU A 50 -0.66 7.72 -18.08
CA LEU A 50 0.12 6.48 -18.11
C LEU A 50 -0.75 5.23 -18.01
N VAL A 51 -1.76 5.23 -17.14
CA VAL A 51 -2.72 4.12 -17.03
C VAL A 51 -3.46 3.92 -18.34
N HIS A 52 -3.91 5.01 -18.97
CA HIS A 52 -4.58 4.95 -20.27
C HIS A 52 -3.66 4.39 -21.37
N ASP A 53 -2.41 4.84 -21.45
CA ASP A 53 -1.45 4.38 -22.45
C ASP A 53 -1.16 2.88 -22.32
N LEU A 54 -1.07 2.37 -21.08
CA LEU A 54 -0.90 0.92 -20.82
C LEU A 54 -2.10 0.09 -21.30
N ILE A 55 -3.31 0.65 -21.20
CA ILE A 55 -4.53 -0.02 -21.69
C ILE A 55 -4.57 0.00 -23.22
N VAL A 56 -4.31 1.15 -23.83
CA VAL A 56 -4.29 1.30 -25.30
C VAL A 56 -3.19 0.43 -25.94
N ALA A 57 -2.03 0.31 -25.30
CA ALA A 57 -0.95 -0.56 -25.73
C ALA A 57 -1.24 -2.06 -25.54
N GLY A 58 -2.38 -2.43 -24.93
CA GLY A 58 -2.77 -3.82 -24.66
C GLY A 58 -1.97 -4.49 -23.55
N VAL A 59 -1.21 -3.73 -22.75
CA VAL A 59 -0.41 -4.25 -21.62
C VAL A 59 -1.31 -4.65 -20.44
N ALA A 60 -2.43 -3.95 -20.27
CA ALA A 60 -3.48 -4.24 -19.29
C ALA A 60 -4.87 -4.07 -19.91
N ARG A 61 -5.87 -4.80 -19.40
CA ARG A 61 -7.25 -4.76 -19.92
C ARG A 61 -8.10 -3.67 -19.28
N SER A 62 -7.71 -3.20 -18.10
CA SER A 62 -8.44 -2.18 -17.34
C SER A 62 -7.53 -1.39 -16.40
N ALA A 63 -8.00 -0.22 -15.95
CA ALA A 63 -7.31 0.59 -14.96
C ALA A 63 -7.15 -0.17 -13.63
N GLU A 64 -8.16 -0.93 -13.23
CA GLU A 64 -8.12 -1.78 -12.05
C GLU A 64 -6.99 -2.83 -12.12
N GLU A 65 -6.80 -3.45 -13.29
CA GLU A 65 -5.70 -4.39 -13.50
C GLU A 65 -4.33 -3.71 -13.38
N VAL A 66 -4.18 -2.49 -13.91
CA VAL A 66 -2.94 -1.70 -13.75
C VAL A 66 -2.67 -1.41 -12.27
N ILE A 67 -3.67 -0.91 -11.53
CA ILE A 67 -3.53 -0.55 -10.12
C ILE A 67 -3.20 -1.79 -9.28
N ARG A 68 -3.91 -2.90 -9.49
CA ARG A 68 -3.67 -4.16 -8.79
C ARG A 68 -2.24 -4.67 -8.99
N ARG A 69 -1.74 -4.67 -10.24
CA ARG A 69 -0.35 -5.07 -10.55
C ARG A 69 0.67 -4.12 -9.91
N ALA A 70 0.40 -2.82 -9.91
CA ALA A 70 1.29 -1.82 -9.31
C ALA A 70 1.39 -1.99 -7.78
N VAL A 71 0.25 -2.14 -7.09
CA VAL A 71 0.20 -2.38 -5.65
C VAL A 71 0.91 -3.69 -5.30
N GLN A 72 0.64 -4.77 -6.04
CA GLN A 72 1.31 -6.06 -5.83
C GLN A 72 2.83 -5.95 -6.01
N SER A 73 3.29 -5.27 -7.07
CA SER A 73 4.72 -5.05 -7.33
C SER A 73 5.38 -4.22 -6.23
N PHE A 74 4.69 -3.18 -5.74
CA PHE A 74 5.15 -2.37 -4.61
C PHE A 74 5.30 -3.21 -3.34
N TYR A 75 4.32 -4.05 -3.00
CA TYR A 75 4.40 -4.91 -1.81
C TYR A 75 5.54 -5.94 -1.90
N VAL A 76 5.74 -6.57 -3.06
CA VAL A 76 6.85 -7.50 -3.26
C VAL A 76 8.20 -6.77 -3.11
N ALA A 77 8.32 -5.54 -3.63
CA ALA A 77 9.54 -4.76 -3.56
C ALA A 77 9.84 -4.21 -2.15
N THR A 78 8.81 -3.75 -1.44
CA THR A 78 8.96 -3.09 -0.12
C THR A 78 8.85 -4.04 1.06
N TYR A 79 8.20 -5.18 0.87
CA TYR A 79 8.05 -6.20 1.91
C TYR A 79 8.28 -7.62 1.35
N PRO A 80 9.53 -7.97 0.96
CA PRO A 80 9.84 -9.25 0.33
C PRO A 80 9.43 -10.47 1.18
N GLN A 81 9.34 -10.29 2.50
CA GLN A 81 8.93 -11.32 3.45
C GLN A 81 7.43 -11.67 3.36
N ALA A 82 6.59 -10.80 2.78
CA ALA A 82 5.17 -11.06 2.52
C ALA A 82 4.92 -11.92 1.28
N ASP A 83 5.94 -12.25 0.49
CA ASP A 83 5.82 -13.08 -0.73
C ASP A 83 5.16 -14.44 -0.44
N ARG A 84 5.35 -14.99 0.77
CA ARG A 84 4.70 -16.23 1.23
C ARG A 84 3.20 -16.10 1.54
N ARG A 85 2.69 -14.88 1.69
CA ARG A 85 1.31 -14.56 2.13
C ARG A 85 0.43 -14.01 1.02
N LEU A 86 0.97 -13.68 -0.15
CA LEU A 86 0.22 -13.23 -1.31
C LEU A 86 -0.15 -14.45 -2.18
N PRO A 87 -1.40 -14.96 -2.15
CA PRO A 87 -1.76 -16.21 -2.82
C PRO A 87 -1.77 -16.12 -4.35
N ALA A 88 -1.54 -14.93 -4.94
CA ALA A 88 -1.91 -14.64 -6.33
C ALA A 88 -0.77 -14.15 -7.23
N VAL A 89 0.48 -14.57 -7.01
CA VAL A 89 1.60 -14.27 -7.96
C VAL A 89 1.92 -15.46 -8.88
N ARG A 90 1.55 -16.69 -8.52
CA ARG A 90 2.06 -17.88 -9.24
C ARG A 90 1.16 -18.44 -10.34
N GLU A 91 -0.14 -18.16 -10.34
CA GLU A 91 -1.07 -18.81 -11.28
C GLU A 91 -1.31 -18.06 -12.60
N THR A 92 -0.76 -16.85 -12.80
CA THR A 92 -0.93 -16.10 -14.07
C THR A 92 0.28 -16.17 -15.01
N ARG A 93 1.25 -17.05 -14.73
CA ARG A 93 2.42 -17.28 -15.60
C ARG A 93 2.35 -18.57 -16.42
N GLN A 94 1.31 -19.36 -16.25
CA GLN A 94 1.06 -20.58 -17.01
C GLN A 94 -0.42 -20.61 -17.35
N ASP A 95 -0.78 -19.99 -18.47
CA ASP A 95 -1.82 -20.41 -19.43
C ASP A 95 -1.87 -19.40 -20.60
#